data_AF-A0A924MIB8-F1
#
_entry.id   AF-A0A924MIB8-F1
#
_cell.length_a   1.000
_cell.length_b   1.000
_cell.length_c   1.000
_cell.angle_alpha   90.00
_cell.angle_beta   90.00
_cell.angle_gamma   90.00
#
_symmetry.space_group_name_H-M   'P 1'
#
loop_
_entity.id
_entity.type
_entity.pdbx_description
1 polymer ?
#
loop_
_entity_poly.entity_id
_entity_poly.type
_entity_poly.pdbx_seq_one_letter_code
_entity_poly.pdbx_strand_id
1 'polypeptide(L)'
;MKKKLLSCALLAGMSMAQSVMAQDYDDRFYVTAGAGVGFFDQDRDASDDIYGMIGFGRFISPNISVDAELWHSNPDLNTPGVAGIGLNSVVVERNWEITTLSLVGRYHFISEGRSWNPYLALGVGASEHHDGTRTQPPALGFNKSRVGTNLGLMVGVGVQKDLGYASLRAEIGAKFDMDDEGVSNDYYTDGYAGFSFLFPIGAEAVAAPEPMPVPQKTCADLDDDGDGVNNCNDKCPGSAAGEAIGADGCPVPVAEPEPVPEPKPFRG
;
A
#
# COMPACT_ATOMS: atom_id res chain seq x y z
N MET A 1 11.08 33.74 -16.44
CA MET A 1 10.12 33.17 -15.46
C MET A 1 9.75 31.74 -15.88
N LYS A 2 10.60 30.72 -15.68
CA LYS A 2 10.31 29.32 -16.09
C LYS A 2 11.10 28.26 -15.29
N LYS A 3 11.21 28.40 -13.95
CA LYS A 3 11.89 27.39 -13.08
C LYS A 3 11.21 27.18 -11.72
N LYS A 4 9.93 27.55 -11.56
CA LYS A 4 9.24 27.47 -10.25
C LYS A 4 8.04 26.52 -10.19
N LEU A 5 7.74 25.78 -11.27
CA LEU A 5 6.59 24.86 -11.29
C LEU A 5 6.93 23.42 -10.89
N LEU A 6 8.22 23.02 -10.89
CA LEU A 6 8.62 21.68 -10.44
C LEU A 6 8.71 21.51 -8.91
N SER A 7 8.67 22.61 -8.14
CA SER A 7 8.81 22.55 -6.67
C SER A 7 7.49 22.42 -5.91
N CYS A 8 6.34 22.52 -6.59
CA CYS A 8 5.03 22.48 -5.94
C CYS A 8 4.39 21.08 -5.87
N ALA A 9 4.93 20.09 -6.60
CA ALA A 9 4.41 18.71 -6.56
C ALA A 9 4.93 17.88 -5.37
N LEU A 10 5.96 18.36 -4.65
CA LEU A 10 6.60 17.64 -3.55
C LEU A 10 6.03 17.96 -2.15
N LEU A 11 5.04 18.86 -2.03
CA LEU A 11 4.53 19.35 -0.74
C LEU A 11 3.08 18.97 -0.41
N ALA A 12 2.46 18.06 -1.16
CA ALA A 12 1.09 17.61 -0.92
C ALA A 12 0.98 16.31 -0.08
N GLY A 13 2.08 15.83 0.50
CA GLY A 13 2.08 14.63 1.34
C GLY A 13 2.44 14.97 2.77
N MET A 14 1.45 15.07 3.66
CA MET A 14 1.51 14.71 5.09
C MET A 14 0.34 15.38 5.84
N SER A 15 -0.82 14.72 5.86
CA SER A 15 -1.78 14.77 6.97
C SER A 15 -3.01 13.91 6.66
N MET A 16 -2.80 12.61 6.48
CA MET A 16 -3.87 11.66 6.79
C MET A 16 -3.56 11.10 8.17
N ALA A 17 -4.24 11.65 9.18
CA ALA A 17 -4.29 11.08 10.50
C ALA A 17 -4.88 9.67 10.37
N GLN A 18 -4.07 8.64 10.59
CA GLN A 18 -4.58 7.27 10.65
C GLN A 18 -5.31 7.11 11.98
N SER A 19 -6.63 6.95 11.92
CA SER A 19 -7.35 6.24 12.97
C SER A 19 -6.77 4.83 13.04
N VAL A 20 -6.20 4.48 14.19
CA VAL A 20 -5.75 3.12 14.52
C VAL A 20 -6.98 2.23 14.56
N MET A 21 -7.36 1.70 13.40
CA MET A 21 -8.19 0.51 13.28
C MET A 21 -7.24 -0.67 13.13
N ALA A 22 -7.61 -1.84 13.67
CA ALA A 22 -6.86 -3.07 13.45
C ALA A 22 -6.67 -3.27 11.94
N GLN A 23 -5.42 -3.20 11.48
CA GLN A 23 -5.07 -3.22 10.07
C GLN A 23 -4.94 -4.67 9.62
N ASP A 24 -5.90 -5.14 8.81
CA ASP A 24 -5.99 -6.53 8.32
C ASP A 24 -5.39 -6.72 6.91
N TYR A 25 -4.53 -5.79 6.49
CA TYR A 25 -3.86 -5.85 5.18
C TYR A 25 -2.46 -5.26 5.24
N ASP A 26 -1.56 -5.76 4.39
CA ASP A 26 -0.20 -5.26 4.26
C ASP A 26 -0.20 -3.90 3.54
N ASP A 27 0.13 -2.83 4.27
CA ASP A 27 0.22 -1.47 3.75
C ASP A 27 1.65 -0.95 3.63
N ARG A 28 2.63 -1.86 3.76
CA ARG A 28 4.04 -1.52 3.58
C ARG A 28 4.25 -0.86 2.24
N PHE A 29 5.19 0.08 2.23
CA PHE A 29 5.75 0.54 0.97
C PHE A 29 6.46 -0.61 0.28
N TYR A 30 6.44 -0.62 -1.04
CA TYR A 30 7.11 -1.60 -1.85
C TYR A 30 7.81 -0.92 -3.02
N VAL A 31 8.84 -1.58 -3.55
CA VAL A 31 9.45 -1.23 -4.83
C VAL A 31 9.04 -2.21 -5.90
N THR A 32 8.87 -1.71 -7.12
CA THR A 32 8.57 -2.52 -8.28
C THR A 32 9.72 -2.46 -9.27
N ALA A 33 9.98 -3.58 -9.95
CA ALA A 33 10.89 -3.65 -11.08
C ALA A 33 10.31 -4.57 -12.13
N GLY A 34 10.25 -4.13 -13.38
CA GLY A 34 9.61 -4.86 -14.45
C GLY A 34 10.12 -4.50 -15.84
N ALA A 35 9.66 -5.26 -16.81
CA ALA A 35 9.91 -5.03 -18.22
C ALA A 35 8.72 -5.53 -19.04
N GLY A 36 8.60 -5.03 -20.26
CA GLY A 36 7.54 -5.41 -21.17
C GLY A 36 7.78 -4.88 -22.56
N VAL A 37 6.74 -4.91 -23.38
CA VAL A 37 6.74 -4.41 -24.75
C VAL A 37 5.73 -3.27 -24.85
N GLY A 38 6.16 -2.15 -25.41
CA GLY A 38 5.29 -1.07 -25.86
C GLY A 38 4.92 -1.29 -27.32
N PHE A 39 3.63 -1.17 -27.62
CA PHE A 39 3.09 -1.23 -28.98
C PHE A 39 2.79 0.21 -29.40
N PHE A 40 3.69 0.81 -30.16
CA PHE A 40 3.58 2.22 -30.51
C PHE A 40 2.73 2.40 -31.77
N ASP A 41 1.86 3.41 -31.77
CA ASP A 41 1.00 3.66 -32.93
C ASP A 41 1.83 4.08 -34.16
N GLN A 42 1.38 3.69 -35.36
CA GLN A 42 2.08 3.98 -36.63
C GLN A 42 2.19 5.48 -36.90
N ASP A 43 1.23 6.27 -36.40
CA ASP A 43 1.24 7.73 -36.53
C ASP A 43 2.34 8.41 -35.70
N ARG A 44 2.96 7.69 -34.74
CA ARG A 44 4.12 8.18 -33.97
C ARG A 44 5.45 7.99 -34.71
N ASP A 45 5.45 7.35 -35.89
CA ASP A 45 6.65 6.93 -36.62
C ASP A 45 7.64 6.13 -35.73
N ALA A 46 7.17 5.43 -34.70
CA ALA A 46 8.00 4.67 -33.76
C ALA A 46 7.72 3.17 -33.89
N SER A 47 8.76 2.35 -33.76
CA SER A 47 8.65 0.89 -33.72
C SER A 47 8.26 0.38 -32.33
N ASP A 48 7.61 -0.78 -32.28
CA ASP A 48 7.40 -1.52 -31.03
C ASP A 48 8.75 -1.80 -30.36
N ASP A 49 8.84 -1.59 -29.04
CA ASP A 49 10.11 -1.71 -28.32
C ASP A 49 9.92 -2.27 -26.91
N ILE A 50 11.00 -2.79 -26.34
CA ILE A 50 11.05 -3.22 -24.96
C ILE A 50 11.19 -2.01 -24.05
N TYR A 51 10.38 -1.97 -22.99
CA TYR A 51 10.55 -0.99 -21.92
C TYR A 51 11.07 -1.65 -20.64
N GLY A 52 11.82 -0.89 -19.85
CA GLY A 52 12.08 -1.15 -18.45
C GLY A 52 11.21 -0.26 -17.56
N MET A 53 10.84 -0.76 -16.38
CA MET A 53 10.07 -0.02 -15.38
C MET A 53 10.63 -0.24 -13.99
N ILE A 54 10.73 0.85 -13.22
CA ILE A 54 10.87 0.80 -11.77
C ILE A 54 9.73 1.59 -11.12
N GLY A 55 9.33 1.22 -9.91
CA GLY A 55 8.27 1.95 -9.22
C GLY A 55 8.38 1.86 -7.72
N PHE A 56 7.59 2.70 -7.06
CA PHE A 56 7.47 2.79 -5.63
C PHE A 56 6.01 3.01 -5.28
N GLY A 57 5.44 2.17 -4.43
CA GLY A 57 4.01 2.21 -4.14
C GLY A 57 3.65 1.65 -2.78
N ARG A 58 2.35 1.67 -2.48
CA ARG A 58 1.77 1.03 -1.30
C ARG A 58 0.29 0.77 -1.49
N PHE A 59 -0.26 -0.15 -0.70
CA PHE A 59 -1.71 -0.23 -0.50
C PHE A 59 -2.17 0.90 0.42
N ILE A 60 -3.21 1.61 0.00
CA ILE A 60 -3.88 2.67 0.77
C ILE A 60 -5.21 2.20 1.36
N SER A 61 -5.74 1.10 0.84
CA SER A 61 -6.87 0.34 1.38
C SER A 61 -6.66 -1.14 1.01
N PRO A 62 -7.45 -2.08 1.55
CA PRO A 62 -7.30 -3.51 1.23
C PRO A 62 -7.32 -3.78 -0.28
N ASN A 63 -8.12 -3.02 -1.04
CA ASN A 63 -8.32 -3.23 -2.48
C ASN A 63 -7.64 -2.18 -3.36
N ILE A 64 -7.02 -1.12 -2.81
CA ILE A 64 -6.46 -0.04 -3.62
C ILE A 64 -4.97 0.11 -3.35
N SER A 65 -4.18 -0.04 -4.41
CA SER A 65 -2.76 0.34 -4.42
C SER A 65 -2.54 1.61 -5.22
N VAL A 66 -1.53 2.38 -4.82
CA VAL A 66 -1.05 3.54 -5.56
C VAL A 66 0.45 3.39 -5.78
N ASP A 67 0.88 3.56 -7.03
CA ASP A 67 2.24 3.37 -7.49
C ASP A 67 2.73 4.64 -8.21
N ALA A 68 3.91 5.14 -7.87
CA ALA A 68 4.67 6.03 -8.74
C ALA A 68 5.62 5.17 -9.59
N GLU A 69 5.55 5.27 -10.91
CA GLU A 69 6.29 4.40 -11.83
C GLU A 69 7.08 5.21 -12.85
N LEU A 70 8.37 4.90 -12.98
CA LEU A 70 9.27 5.41 -13.99
C LEU A 70 9.48 4.34 -15.06
N TRP A 71 9.13 4.67 -16.29
CA TRP A 71 9.23 3.82 -17.46
C TRP A 71 10.28 4.39 -18.41
N HIS A 72 11.01 3.51 -19.08
CA HIS A 72 12.02 3.90 -20.05
C HIS A 72 12.04 2.93 -21.23
N SER A 73 12.06 3.44 -22.45
CA SER A 73 12.20 2.70 -23.70
C SER A 73 12.99 3.52 -24.71
N ASN A 74 13.54 2.87 -25.74
CA ASN A 74 14.35 3.53 -26.75
C ASN A 74 14.02 3.01 -28.17
N PRO A 75 12.76 3.15 -28.61
CA PRO A 75 12.31 2.69 -29.92
C PRO A 75 13.08 3.32 -31.07
N ASP A 76 13.19 2.59 -32.17
CA ASP A 76 13.68 3.12 -33.44
C ASP A 76 12.55 3.83 -34.19
N LEU A 77 12.88 4.92 -34.89
CA LEU A 77 11.91 5.59 -35.74
C LEU A 77 11.75 4.88 -37.10
N ASN A 78 10.51 4.67 -37.54
CA ASN A 78 10.13 4.03 -38.81
C ASN A 78 10.40 4.90 -40.06
N THR A 79 11.15 5.99 -39.93
CA THR A 79 11.62 6.81 -41.06
C THR A 79 12.92 6.25 -41.63
N PRO A 80 13.06 6.07 -42.96
CA PRO A 80 14.32 5.63 -43.54
C PRO A 80 15.46 6.57 -43.14
N GLY A 81 16.53 5.98 -42.58
CA GLY A 81 17.75 6.70 -42.23
C GLY A 81 18.22 7.55 -43.42
N VAL A 82 18.71 8.75 -43.14
CA VAL A 82 19.08 9.69 -44.21
C VAL A 82 20.20 9.08 -45.04
N ALA A 83 19.92 8.75 -46.30
CA ALA A 83 20.95 8.36 -47.25
C ALA A 83 21.83 9.58 -47.52
N GLY A 84 23.07 9.55 -47.02
CA GLY A 84 24.07 10.56 -47.36
C GLY A 84 24.19 10.70 -48.88
N ILE A 85 24.14 11.93 -49.38
CA ILE A 85 24.43 12.26 -50.78
C ILE A 85 25.93 12.08 -51.04
N GLY A 86 26.33 10.89 -51.50
CA GLY A 86 27.72 10.57 -51.89
C GLY A 86 28.11 9.10 -51.66
N LEU A 87 29.26 8.68 -52.21
CA LEU A 87 29.83 7.32 -52.24
C LEU A 87 30.07 6.64 -50.87
N ASN A 88 29.69 7.26 -49.75
CA ASN A 88 29.76 6.69 -48.40
C ASN A 88 28.42 6.89 -47.69
N SER A 89 27.41 6.12 -48.09
CA SER A 89 26.10 6.10 -47.44
C SER A 89 26.24 5.49 -46.04
N VAL A 90 26.37 6.33 -45.02
CA VAL A 90 26.24 5.91 -43.62
C VAL A 90 24.75 5.91 -43.30
N VAL A 91 24.14 4.74 -43.22
CA VAL A 91 22.82 4.58 -42.61
C VAL A 91 23.02 4.79 -41.12
N VAL A 92 22.48 5.88 -40.56
CA VAL A 92 22.49 6.10 -39.11
C VAL A 92 21.07 5.84 -38.60
N GLU A 93 20.95 4.87 -37.71
CA GLU A 93 19.72 4.57 -36.97
C GLU A 93 19.29 5.82 -36.18
N ARG A 94 17.98 6.14 -36.21
CA ARG A 94 17.40 7.23 -35.42
C ARG A 94 16.76 6.62 -34.18
N ASN A 95 17.43 6.73 -33.04
CA ASN A 95 16.87 6.32 -31.75
C ASN A 95 16.00 7.42 -31.16
N TRP A 96 14.83 7.03 -30.65
CA TRP A 96 13.89 7.90 -29.95
C TRP A 96 13.79 7.42 -28.50
N GLU A 97 14.35 8.18 -27.57
CA GLU A 97 14.32 7.84 -26.15
C GLU A 97 13.02 8.38 -25.53
N ILE A 98 12.28 7.54 -24.80
CA ILE A 98 11.08 7.94 -24.06
C ILE A 98 11.27 7.57 -22.59
N THR A 99 11.08 8.56 -21.72
CA THR A 99 11.03 8.36 -20.27
C THR A 99 9.72 8.91 -19.72
N THR A 100 8.94 8.06 -19.04
CA THR A 100 7.63 8.43 -18.49
C THR A 100 7.62 8.27 -16.98
N LEU A 101 7.29 9.35 -16.27
CA LEU A 101 6.93 9.27 -14.85
C LEU A 101 5.41 9.26 -14.72
N SER A 102 4.85 8.28 -14.01
CA SER A 102 3.41 8.10 -13.85
C SER A 102 3.00 7.87 -12.41
N LEU A 103 1.78 8.26 -12.07
CA LEU A 103 1.08 7.92 -10.84
C LEU A 103 -0.11 7.04 -11.21
N VAL A 104 -0.18 5.83 -10.65
CA VAL A 104 -1.12 4.79 -11.05
C VAL A 104 -1.88 4.28 -9.83
N GLY A 105 -3.20 4.40 -9.85
CA GLY A 105 -4.09 3.74 -8.91
C GLY A 105 -4.56 2.41 -9.47
N ARG A 106 -4.55 1.36 -8.65
CA ARG A 106 -5.06 0.04 -9.03
C ARG A 106 -6.10 -0.45 -8.04
N TYR A 107 -7.25 -0.88 -8.55
CA TYR A 107 -8.31 -1.51 -7.77
C TYR A 107 -8.25 -3.03 -7.96
N HIS A 108 -7.91 -3.74 -6.89
CA HIS A 108 -7.72 -5.19 -6.83
C HIS A 108 -8.99 -5.89 -6.36
N PHE A 109 -9.48 -6.82 -7.16
CA PHE A 109 -10.53 -7.74 -6.77
C PHE A 109 -9.90 -8.85 -5.93
N ILE A 110 -9.95 -8.71 -4.60
CA ILE A 110 -9.39 -9.68 -3.66
C ILE A 110 -10.51 -10.58 -3.15
N SER A 111 -10.18 -11.88 -3.02
CA SER A 111 -11.09 -12.88 -2.48
C SER A 111 -10.33 -13.72 -1.46
N GLU A 112 -10.99 -14.06 -0.35
CA GLU A 112 -10.40 -14.94 0.66
C GLU A 112 -9.92 -16.26 0.06
N GLY A 113 -8.74 -16.72 0.49
CA GLY A 113 -8.12 -17.96 0.02
C GLY A 113 -7.51 -17.90 -1.40
N ARG A 114 -7.60 -16.76 -2.10
CA ARG A 114 -7.04 -16.62 -3.45
C ARG A 114 -5.70 -15.86 -3.42
N SER A 115 -4.64 -16.51 -3.91
CA SER A 115 -3.29 -15.93 -4.01
C SER A 115 -3.05 -15.09 -5.26
N TRP A 116 -4.06 -14.90 -6.11
CA TRP A 116 -3.98 -14.05 -7.30
C TRP A 116 -5.20 -13.13 -7.41
N ASN A 117 -4.96 -11.87 -7.71
CA ASN A 117 -5.97 -10.82 -7.65
C ASN A 117 -5.98 -10.07 -8.97
N PRO A 118 -7.05 -10.20 -9.78
CA PRO A 118 -7.27 -9.31 -10.92
C PRO A 118 -7.40 -7.88 -10.44
N TYR A 119 -7.03 -6.91 -11.28
CA TYR A 119 -7.21 -5.51 -10.98
C TYR A 119 -7.49 -4.68 -12.23
N LEU A 120 -8.07 -3.50 -12.01
CA LEU A 120 -8.14 -2.42 -12.98
C LEU A 120 -7.12 -1.34 -12.59
N ALA A 121 -6.43 -0.78 -13.57
CA ALA A 121 -5.45 0.28 -13.41
C ALA A 121 -5.91 1.57 -14.11
N LEU A 122 -5.71 2.69 -13.43
CA LEU A 122 -5.89 4.04 -13.98
C LEU A 122 -4.73 4.91 -13.53
N GLY A 123 -4.08 5.58 -14.47
CA GLY A 123 -2.92 6.43 -14.18
C GLY A 123 -2.90 7.73 -14.97
N VAL A 124 -2.09 8.65 -14.48
CA VAL A 124 -1.69 9.88 -15.17
C VAL A 124 -0.17 9.89 -15.21
N GLY A 125 0.43 10.37 -16.30
CA GLY A 125 1.88 10.43 -16.42
C GLY A 125 2.38 11.54 -17.32
N ALA A 126 3.64 11.88 -17.19
CA ALA A 126 4.32 12.82 -18.07
C ALA A 126 5.46 12.08 -18.79
N SER A 127 5.46 12.13 -20.11
CA SER A 127 6.44 11.49 -20.99
C SER A 127 7.36 12.53 -21.59
N GLU A 128 8.64 12.47 -21.26
CA GLU A 128 9.70 13.19 -21.94
C GLU A 128 10.24 12.35 -23.09
N HIS A 129 10.46 12.98 -24.24
CA HIS A 129 10.95 12.30 -25.44
C HIS A 129 12.12 13.06 -26.07
N HIS A 130 13.17 12.32 -26.43
CA HIS A 130 14.40 12.86 -27.02
C HIS A 130 14.76 12.17 -28.34
N ASP A 131 14.92 12.97 -29.38
CA ASP A 131 15.49 12.52 -30.66
C ASP A 131 17.03 12.49 -30.59
N GLY A 132 17.62 11.28 -30.68
CA GLY A 132 19.06 11.04 -30.65
C GLY A 132 19.84 11.69 -31.80
N THR A 133 19.18 12.15 -32.87
CA THR A 133 19.83 12.86 -34.00
C THR A 133 20.20 14.32 -33.72
N ARG A 134 19.99 14.80 -32.49
CA ARG A 134 20.29 16.17 -32.04
C ARG A 134 21.72 16.65 -32.36
N THR A 135 22.67 15.74 -32.51
CA THR A 135 24.08 16.04 -32.81
C THR A 135 24.38 16.21 -34.30
N GLN A 136 23.40 15.94 -35.19
CA GLN A 136 23.62 15.96 -36.64
C GLN A 136 23.11 17.26 -37.29
N PRO A 137 23.88 17.88 -38.21
CA PRO A 137 23.50 19.13 -38.85
C PRO A 137 22.32 18.96 -39.83
N PRO A 138 21.33 19.88 -39.83
CA PRO A 138 20.18 19.82 -40.75
C PRO A 138 20.54 19.80 -42.24
N ALA A 139 21.71 20.34 -42.59
CA ALA A 139 22.25 20.36 -43.95
C ALA A 139 22.51 18.97 -44.55
N LEU A 140 22.58 17.92 -43.72
CA LEU A 140 22.70 16.54 -44.16
C LEU A 140 21.35 15.85 -44.39
N GLY A 141 20.23 16.58 -44.31
CA GLY A 141 18.87 16.04 -44.49
C GLY A 141 18.18 15.64 -43.18
N PHE A 142 18.71 16.02 -42.02
CA PHE A 142 18.08 15.77 -40.71
C PHE A 142 17.03 16.84 -40.38
N ASN A 143 15.85 16.41 -39.94
CA ASN A 143 14.85 17.30 -39.36
C ASN A 143 15.35 17.91 -38.04
N LYS A 144 14.77 19.06 -37.65
CA LYS A 144 15.04 19.69 -36.34
C LYS A 144 14.67 18.70 -35.23
N SER A 145 15.61 18.45 -34.31
CA SER A 145 15.40 17.58 -33.13
C SER A 145 14.14 18.01 -32.36
N ARG A 146 13.29 17.03 -32.07
CA ARG A 146 12.05 17.19 -31.29
C ARG A 146 12.34 16.83 -29.84
N VAL A 147 12.03 17.74 -28.93
CA VAL A 147 12.13 17.56 -27.48
C VAL A 147 10.89 18.20 -26.88
N GLY A 148 10.15 17.43 -26.08
CA GLY A 148 8.88 17.85 -25.51
C GLY A 148 8.49 17.02 -24.29
N THR A 149 7.47 17.46 -23.58
CA THR A 149 6.88 16.75 -22.45
C THR A 149 5.38 16.67 -22.67
N ASN A 150 4.86 15.46 -22.76
CA ASN A 150 3.43 15.23 -22.97
C ASN A 150 2.79 14.70 -21.69
N LEU A 151 1.61 15.20 -21.36
CA LEU A 151 0.79 14.61 -20.30
C LEU A 151 -0.04 13.48 -20.92
N GLY A 152 -0.12 12.35 -20.24
CA GLY A 152 -0.87 11.20 -20.70
C GLY A 152 -1.72 10.55 -19.63
N LEU A 153 -2.74 9.84 -20.08
CA LEU A 153 -3.58 8.96 -19.28
C LEU A 153 -3.18 7.51 -19.52
N MET A 154 -3.27 6.67 -18.50
CA MET A 154 -3.02 5.24 -18.61
C MET A 154 -4.24 4.48 -18.13
N VAL A 155 -4.65 3.45 -18.86
CA VAL A 155 -5.65 2.47 -18.43
C VAL A 155 -5.10 1.08 -18.63
N GLY A 156 -5.39 0.18 -17.70
CA GLY A 156 -4.88 -1.18 -17.79
C GLY A 156 -5.72 -2.18 -17.03
N VAL A 157 -5.51 -3.45 -17.36
CA VAL A 157 -6.04 -4.58 -16.63
C VAL A 157 -4.89 -5.55 -16.37
N GLY A 158 -4.94 -6.21 -15.23
CA GLY A 158 -3.88 -7.15 -14.89
C GLY A 158 -4.23 -8.10 -13.77
N VAL A 159 -3.26 -8.92 -13.43
CA VAL A 159 -3.33 -9.87 -12.32
C VAL A 159 -2.09 -9.73 -11.48
N GLN A 160 -2.27 -9.62 -10.17
CA GLN A 160 -1.18 -9.66 -9.19
C GLN A 160 -1.24 -10.99 -8.44
N LYS A 161 -0.15 -11.75 -8.44
CA LYS A 161 0.00 -13.01 -7.72
C LYS A 161 0.98 -12.86 -6.58
N ASP A 162 0.57 -13.28 -5.39
CA ASP A 162 1.45 -13.40 -4.23
C ASP A 162 2.33 -14.65 -4.36
N LEU A 163 3.64 -14.46 -4.19
CA LEU A 163 4.66 -15.52 -4.19
C LEU A 163 5.28 -15.72 -2.79
N GLY A 164 4.71 -15.11 -1.75
CA GLY A 164 5.15 -15.18 -0.37
C GLY A 164 6.12 -14.06 0.00
N TYR A 165 7.32 -14.04 -0.58
CA TYR A 165 8.31 -12.98 -0.31
C TYR A 165 8.14 -11.74 -1.22
N ALA A 166 7.64 -11.97 -2.43
CA ALA A 166 7.42 -10.95 -3.45
C ALA A 166 6.06 -11.19 -4.10
N SER A 167 5.55 -10.21 -4.83
CA SER A 167 4.40 -10.39 -5.71
C SER A 167 4.83 -10.26 -7.18
N LEU A 168 4.16 -10.97 -8.08
CA LEU A 168 4.30 -10.84 -9.53
C LEU A 168 3.06 -10.17 -10.09
N ARG A 169 3.24 -9.15 -10.92
CA ARG A 169 2.18 -8.46 -11.64
C ARG A 169 2.35 -8.72 -13.14
N ALA A 170 1.24 -9.04 -13.80
CA ALA A 170 1.13 -9.11 -15.25
C ALA A 170 0.06 -8.10 -15.69
N GLU A 171 0.41 -7.16 -16.57
CA GLU A 171 -0.46 -6.06 -16.97
C GLU A 171 -0.47 -5.90 -18.49
N ILE A 172 -1.65 -5.61 -19.03
CA ILE A 172 -1.83 -5.08 -20.38
C ILE A 172 -2.65 -3.79 -20.29
N GLY A 173 -2.36 -2.83 -21.16
CA GLY A 173 -3.05 -1.56 -21.12
C GLY A 173 -2.77 -0.67 -22.32
N ALA A 174 -3.29 0.56 -22.23
CA ALA A 174 -3.09 1.61 -23.19
C ALA A 174 -2.71 2.92 -22.49
N LYS A 175 -1.87 3.71 -23.15
CA LYS A 175 -1.46 5.06 -22.76
C LYS A 175 -1.97 6.02 -23.81
N PHE A 176 -2.64 7.09 -23.38
CA PHE A 176 -3.17 8.14 -24.23
C PHE A 176 -2.38 9.41 -23.98
N ASP A 177 -1.52 9.80 -24.91
CA ASP A 177 -0.73 11.02 -24.82
C ASP A 177 -1.55 12.20 -25.38
N MET A 178 -1.68 13.28 -24.59
CA MET A 178 -2.30 14.54 -25.01
C MET A 178 -1.20 15.50 -25.48
N ASP A 179 -1.16 15.80 -26.78
CA ASP A 179 -0.21 16.76 -27.37
C ASP A 179 -0.88 18.15 -27.54
N ASP A 180 -0.19 19.21 -27.12
CA ASP A 180 -0.65 20.61 -27.28
C ASP A 180 0.13 21.39 -28.36
N GLU A 181 1.17 20.79 -28.96
CA GLU A 181 2.13 21.49 -29.83
C GLU A 181 1.91 21.28 -31.35
N GLY A 182 0.80 20.67 -31.79
CA GLY A 182 0.48 20.33 -33.20
C GLY A 182 -0.71 21.07 -33.86
N VAL A 183 -0.70 21.23 -35.19
CA VAL A 183 -1.64 22.09 -35.97
C VAL A 183 -2.93 21.38 -36.45
N SER A 184 -3.18 20.11 -36.11
CA SER A 184 -4.42 19.43 -36.54
C SER A 184 -4.80 18.22 -35.69
N ASN A 185 -5.53 18.41 -34.58
CA ASN A 185 -5.82 17.37 -33.58
C ASN A 185 -4.51 16.64 -33.13
N ASP A 186 -4.46 15.77 -32.13
CA ASP A 186 -4.03 14.38 -32.34
C ASP A 186 -3.59 13.82 -30.97
N TYR A 187 -4.37 12.89 -30.42
CA TYR A 187 -3.99 12.11 -29.23
C TYR A 187 -3.35 10.81 -29.72
N TYR A 188 -2.21 10.41 -29.15
CA TYR A 188 -1.58 9.13 -29.50
C TYR A 188 -2.02 8.06 -28.51
N THR A 189 -2.35 6.87 -29.01
CA THR A 189 -2.71 5.72 -28.17
C THR A 189 -1.69 4.60 -28.31
N ASP A 190 -0.83 4.45 -27.32
CA ASP A 190 0.17 3.38 -27.29
C ASP A 190 -0.30 2.23 -26.42
N GLY A 191 -0.21 1.00 -26.93
CA GLY A 191 -0.43 -0.21 -26.15
C GLY A 191 0.79 -0.55 -25.29
N TYR A 192 0.58 -1.29 -24.21
CA TYR A 192 1.68 -1.93 -23.49
C TYR A 192 1.26 -3.28 -22.90
N ALA A 193 2.24 -4.17 -22.76
CA ALA A 193 2.10 -5.43 -22.04
C ALA A 193 3.40 -5.75 -21.30
N GLY A 194 3.32 -6.19 -20.05
CA GLY A 194 4.54 -6.54 -19.33
C GLY A 194 4.33 -7.23 -17.99
N PHE A 195 5.46 -7.54 -17.37
CA PHE A 195 5.54 -8.18 -16.06
C PHE A 195 6.39 -7.34 -15.11
N SER A 196 6.02 -7.31 -13.83
CA SER A 196 6.80 -6.66 -12.79
C SER A 196 6.77 -7.44 -11.48
N PHE A 197 7.89 -7.43 -10.77
CA PHE A 197 7.98 -7.94 -9.41
C PHE A 197 7.80 -6.79 -8.41
N LEU A 198 7.04 -7.03 -7.35
CA LEU A 198 6.86 -6.17 -6.20
C LEU A 198 7.62 -6.74 -5.00
N PHE A 199 8.43 -5.92 -4.36
CA PHE A 199 9.17 -6.27 -3.15
C PHE A 199 8.77 -5.32 -2.01
N PRO A 200 8.09 -5.83 -0.96
CA PRO A 200 7.74 -5.01 0.19
C PRO A 200 8.97 -4.58 0.99
N ILE A 201 8.94 -3.34 1.49
CA ILE A 201 9.99 -2.72 2.29
C ILE A 201 9.47 -2.55 3.72
N GLY A 202 10.16 -3.16 4.67
CA GLY A 202 9.87 -3.05 6.09
C GLY A 202 9.36 -4.36 6.70
N ALA A 203 9.26 -4.39 8.02
CA ALA A 203 8.75 -5.53 8.76
C ALA A 203 7.23 -5.66 8.55
N GLU A 204 6.78 -6.88 8.28
CA GLU A 204 5.36 -7.19 8.23
C GLU A 204 4.72 -6.90 9.60
N ALA A 205 3.52 -6.32 9.59
CA ALA A 205 2.81 -6.03 10.82
C ALA A 205 2.47 -7.35 11.52
N VAL A 206 3.10 -7.61 12.66
CA VAL A 206 2.72 -8.72 13.51
C VAL A 206 1.41 -8.33 14.17
N ALA A 207 0.36 -9.14 13.96
CA ALA A 207 -0.91 -8.96 14.65
C ALA A 207 -0.64 -8.81 16.14
N ALA A 208 -1.11 -7.71 16.74
CA ALA A 208 -1.02 -7.53 18.18
C ALA A 208 -1.69 -8.75 18.84
N PRO A 209 -1.05 -9.40 19.82
CA PRO A 209 -1.66 -10.53 20.50
C PRO A 209 -3.02 -10.09 21.02
N GLU A 210 -4.05 -10.91 20.75
CA GLU A 210 -5.41 -10.63 21.21
C GLU A 210 -5.35 -10.30 22.71
N PRO A 211 -6.04 -9.22 23.16
CA PRO A 211 -6.05 -8.89 24.57
C PRO A 211 -6.52 -10.12 25.34
N MET A 212 -5.67 -10.63 26.22
CA MET A 212 -5.99 -11.76 27.07
C MET A 212 -7.34 -11.50 27.74
N PRO A 213 -8.24 -12.50 27.82
CA PRO A 213 -9.51 -12.31 28.50
C PRO A 213 -9.21 -11.80 29.91
N VAL A 214 -9.69 -10.59 30.21
CA VAL A 214 -9.64 -10.08 31.58
C VAL A 214 -10.33 -11.11 32.47
N PRO A 215 -9.69 -11.57 33.56
CA PRO A 215 -10.35 -12.49 34.48
C PRO A 215 -11.63 -11.82 34.96
N GLN A 216 -12.78 -12.40 34.60
CA GLN A 216 -14.06 -11.92 35.09
C GLN A 216 -14.09 -12.21 36.59
N LYS A 217 -14.24 -11.17 37.42
CA LYS A 217 -14.50 -11.37 38.85
C LYS A 217 -15.81 -12.15 38.99
N THR A 218 -15.75 -13.25 39.71
CA THR A 218 -16.90 -14.11 40.01
C THR A 218 -17.43 -13.78 41.40
N CYS A 219 -18.57 -14.38 41.80
CA CYS A 219 -19.06 -14.23 43.18
C CYS A 219 -18.06 -14.74 44.23
N ALA A 220 -17.08 -15.57 43.84
CA ALA A 220 -16.05 -16.06 44.76
C ALA A 220 -14.98 -15.00 45.04
N ASP A 221 -14.90 -13.98 44.19
CA ASP A 221 -13.93 -12.87 44.25
C ASP A 221 -14.55 -11.60 44.86
N LEU A 222 -15.80 -11.66 45.30
CA LEU A 222 -16.58 -10.56 45.84
C LEU A 222 -17.12 -10.92 47.24
N ASP A 223 -17.19 -9.91 48.09
CA ASP A 223 -17.72 -9.92 49.45
C ASP A 223 -18.40 -8.56 49.63
N ASP A 224 -19.71 -8.51 49.39
CA ASP A 224 -20.47 -7.26 49.22
C ASP A 224 -20.79 -6.57 50.56
N ASP A 225 -20.88 -7.32 51.68
CA ASP A 225 -21.13 -6.79 53.02
C ASP A 225 -19.90 -6.80 53.94
N GLY A 226 -18.80 -7.41 53.50
CA GLY A 226 -17.48 -7.30 54.12
C GLY A 226 -17.31 -8.16 55.37
N ASP A 227 -18.08 -9.25 55.48
CA ASP A 227 -18.08 -10.13 56.64
C ASP A 227 -17.02 -11.24 56.60
N GLY A 228 -16.29 -11.32 55.49
CA GLY A 228 -15.22 -12.28 55.25
C GLY A 228 -15.67 -13.56 54.55
N VAL A 229 -16.94 -13.69 54.17
CA VAL A 229 -17.48 -14.79 53.37
C VAL A 229 -17.80 -14.28 51.96
N ASN A 230 -17.30 -14.96 50.93
CA ASN A 230 -17.58 -14.54 49.56
C ASN A 230 -19.07 -14.69 49.20
N ASN A 231 -19.55 -13.88 48.26
CA ASN A 231 -20.95 -13.84 47.83
C ASN A 231 -21.49 -15.19 47.30
N CYS A 232 -20.62 -16.15 46.91
CA CYS A 232 -21.10 -17.49 46.52
C CYS A 232 -21.45 -18.37 47.73
N ASN A 233 -20.77 -18.15 48.86
CA ASN A 233 -20.89 -18.95 50.08
C ASN A 233 -21.73 -18.27 51.17
N ASP A 234 -21.98 -16.97 51.03
CA ASP A 234 -22.83 -16.20 51.92
C ASP A 234 -24.32 -16.49 51.67
N LYS A 235 -24.99 -17.02 52.70
CA LYS A 235 -26.43 -17.30 52.70
C LYS A 235 -27.25 -16.20 53.39
N CYS A 236 -26.60 -15.26 54.07
CA CYS A 236 -27.20 -14.22 54.87
C CYS A 236 -26.66 -12.83 54.48
N PRO A 237 -26.90 -12.37 53.24
CA PRO A 237 -26.36 -11.12 52.73
C PRO A 237 -26.85 -9.91 53.53
N GLY A 238 -25.92 -9.03 53.87
CA GLY A 238 -26.14 -7.85 54.70
C GLY A 238 -25.88 -8.08 56.18
N SER A 239 -24.96 -8.99 56.51
CA SER A 239 -24.55 -9.24 57.88
C SER A 239 -23.85 -7.99 58.46
N ALA A 240 -23.99 -7.77 59.77
CA ALA A 240 -23.49 -6.54 60.38
C ALA A 240 -21.97 -6.64 60.60
N ALA A 241 -21.22 -5.66 60.10
CA ALA A 241 -19.78 -5.59 60.31
C ALA A 241 -19.41 -5.67 61.82
N GLY A 242 -18.66 -6.70 62.20
CA GLY A 242 -18.23 -6.95 63.58
C GLY A 242 -19.05 -7.99 64.35
N GLU A 243 -20.09 -8.56 63.74
CA GLU A 243 -20.80 -9.72 64.28
C GLU A 243 -19.97 -11.00 64.11
N ALA A 244 -20.15 -11.98 65.00
CA ALA A 244 -19.51 -13.28 64.85
C ALA A 244 -20.25 -14.05 63.75
N ILE A 245 -19.67 -14.11 62.56
CA ILE A 245 -20.25 -14.78 61.39
C ILE A 245 -19.66 -16.18 61.20
N GLY A 246 -20.52 -17.14 60.86
CA GLY A 246 -20.16 -18.51 60.54
C GLY A 246 -19.60 -18.66 59.12
N ALA A 247 -19.22 -19.89 58.75
CA ALA A 247 -18.67 -20.18 57.42
C ALA A 247 -19.67 -20.00 56.26
N ASP A 248 -20.94 -19.76 56.56
CA ASP A 248 -22.03 -19.56 55.61
C ASP A 248 -22.57 -18.13 55.58
N GLY A 249 -21.84 -17.16 56.15
CA GLY A 249 -22.25 -15.73 56.16
C GLY A 249 -23.31 -15.39 57.21
N CYS A 250 -23.78 -16.39 57.98
CA CYS A 250 -24.85 -16.19 58.95
C CYS A 250 -24.32 -15.98 60.39
N PRO A 251 -24.98 -15.14 61.21
CA PRO A 251 -24.60 -14.91 62.61
C PRO A 251 -24.62 -16.18 63.46
N VAL A 252 -23.57 -16.38 64.27
CA VAL A 252 -23.52 -17.43 65.28
C VAL A 252 -23.83 -16.89 66.68
N PRO A 253 -24.59 -17.62 67.51
CA PRO A 253 -24.85 -17.20 68.89
C PRO A 253 -23.53 -17.08 69.66
N VAL A 254 -23.26 -15.89 70.21
CA VAL A 254 -22.15 -15.71 71.15
C VAL A 254 -22.52 -16.47 72.41
N ALA A 255 -21.79 -17.54 72.71
CA ALA A 255 -21.98 -18.27 73.96
C ALA A 255 -21.76 -17.30 75.13
N GLU A 256 -22.78 -17.11 75.97
CA GLU A 256 -22.65 -16.31 77.19
C GLU A 256 -21.55 -16.92 78.08
N PRO A 257 -20.70 -16.09 78.70
CA PRO A 257 -19.63 -16.60 79.55
C PRO A 257 -20.25 -17.36 80.73
N GLU A 258 -19.85 -18.63 80.90
CA GLU A 258 -20.32 -19.46 82.01
C GLU A 258 -20.03 -18.77 83.36
N PRO A 259 -20.99 -18.76 84.30
CA PRO A 259 -20.80 -18.10 85.59
C PRO A 259 -19.65 -18.76 86.36
N VAL A 260 -18.66 -17.95 86.75
CA VAL A 260 -17.51 -18.37 87.54
C VAL A 260 -18.02 -19.00 88.86
N PRO A 261 -17.73 -20.27 89.15
CA PRO A 261 -18.18 -20.88 90.40
C PRO A 261 -17.44 -20.23 91.57
N GLU A 262 -18.21 -19.85 92.60
CA GLU A 262 -17.69 -19.20 93.80
C GLU A 262 -16.59 -20.04 94.48
N PRO A 263 -15.50 -19.41 94.95
CA PRO A 263 -14.42 -20.13 95.61
C PRO A 263 -14.91 -20.74 96.92
N LYS A 264 -14.75 -22.06 97.06
CA LYS A 264 -15.09 -22.81 98.27
C LYS A 264 -14.31 -22.26 99.48
N PRO A 265 -14.95 -22.13 100.65
CA PRO A 265 -14.28 -21.59 101.84
C PRO A 265 -13.16 -22.53 102.29
N PHE A 266 -11.97 -21.94 102.50
CA PHE A 266 -10.81 -22.58 103.11
C PHE A 266 -11.21 -23.14 104.49
N ARG A 267 -11.11 -24.46 104.68
CA ARG A 267 -11.03 -25.05 106.02
C ARG A 267 -9.58 -24.94 106.46
N GLY A 268 -9.36 -24.22 107.56
CA GLY A 268 -8.05 -23.99 108.17
C GLY A 268 -7.40 -25.25 108.75
#